data_AF-A0A923BJR2-F1
#
_entry.id   AF-A0A923BJR2-F1
#
_cell.length_a   1.000
_cell.length_b   1.000
_cell.length_c   1.000
_cell.angle_alpha   90.00
_cell.angle_beta   90.00
_cell.angle_gamma   90.00
#
_symmetry.space_group_name_H-M   'P 1'
#
loop_
_entity.id
_entity.type
_entity.pdbx_description
1 polymer ?
#
loop_
_entity_poly.entity_id
_entity_poly.type
_entity_poly.pdbx_seq_one_letter_code
_entity_poly.pdbx_strand_id
1 'polypeptide(L)'
;MEWAEVLHIGAGVAGAVLFVSWVGFVVAEAFRPDFKPVAATYLQAAMLAVVFCGYAIGWKRALLGGVLSLVGTALFFIASLYGGTAAQVVAESPAMLFAVPGFMYLLSAHYGAAKKSETAGMT
;
A
#
# COMPACT_ATOMS: atom_id res chain seq x y z
N MET A 1 -2.15 -4.48 24.77
CA MET A 1 -1.66 -4.66 23.40
C MET A 1 -0.66 -3.55 23.14
N GLU A 2 0.55 -3.86 22.73
CA GLU A 2 1.58 -2.83 22.51
C GLU A 2 1.28 -2.05 21.22
N TRP A 3 1.61 -0.75 21.19
CA TRP A 3 1.34 0.10 20.03
C TRP A 3 1.92 -0.46 18.72
N ALA A 4 3.09 -1.09 18.78
CA ALA A 4 3.71 -1.76 17.62
C ALA A 4 2.82 -2.87 17.05
N GLU A 5 2.24 -3.69 17.93
CA GLU A 5 1.37 -4.81 17.55
C GLU A 5 0.04 -4.31 16.96
N VAL A 6 -0.58 -3.30 17.59
CA VAL A 6 -1.81 -2.66 17.10
C VAL A 6 -1.60 -2.09 15.69
N LEU A 7 -0.50 -1.37 15.47
CA LEU A 7 -0.15 -0.80 14.17
C LEU A 7 0.13 -1.89 13.12
N HIS A 8 0.80 -2.98 13.51
CA HIS A 8 1.10 -4.09 12.60
C HIS A 8 -0.17 -4.81 12.13
N ILE A 9 -1.06 -5.16 13.07
CA ILE A 9 -2.32 -5.82 12.77
C ILE A 9 -3.21 -4.88 11.95
N GLY A 10 -3.30 -3.62 12.38
CA GLY A 10 -4.05 -2.59 11.66
C GLY A 10 -3.57 -2.40 10.22
N ALA A 11 -2.25 -2.41 9.99
CA ALA A 11 -1.66 -2.36 8.67
C ALA A 11 -2.08 -3.56 7.82
N GLY A 12 -2.04 -4.76 8.39
CA GLY A 12 -2.47 -5.98 7.70
C GLY A 12 -3.95 -5.95 7.31
N VAL A 13 -4.83 -5.54 8.22
CA VAL A 13 -6.28 -5.43 7.97
C VAL A 13 -6.57 -4.36 6.92
N ALA A 14 -6.01 -3.16 7.07
CA ALA A 14 -6.20 -2.07 6.11
C ALA A 14 -5.66 -2.46 4.72
N GLY A 15 -4.49 -3.08 4.65
CA GLY A 15 -3.90 -3.57 3.41
C GLY A 15 -4.77 -4.63 2.73
N ALA A 16 -5.35 -5.55 3.50
CA ALA A 16 -6.27 -6.56 2.97
C ALA A 16 -7.57 -5.94 2.43
N VAL A 17 -8.17 -4.98 3.16
CA VAL A 17 -9.37 -4.26 2.73
C VAL A 17 -9.11 -3.50 1.42
N LEU A 18 -7.98 -2.80 1.33
CA LEU A 18 -7.60 -2.06 0.12
C LEU A 18 -7.36 -3.00 -1.06
N PHE A 19 -6.69 -4.14 -0.83
CA PHE A 19 -6.47 -5.15 -1.86
C PHE A 19 -7.78 -5.72 -2.40
N VAL A 20 -8.68 -6.17 -1.51
CA VAL A 20 -9.98 -6.73 -1.90
C VAL A 20 -10.83 -5.69 -2.64
N SER A 21 -10.83 -4.44 -2.17
CA SER A 21 -11.54 -3.34 -2.83
C SER A 21 -11.01 -3.07 -4.23
N TRP A 22 -9.68 -3.08 -4.40
CA TRP A 22 -9.04 -2.91 -5.70
C TRP A 22 -9.35 -4.07 -6.65
N VAL A 23 -9.26 -5.32 -6.18
CA VAL A 23 -9.64 -6.49 -6.98
C VAL A 23 -11.11 -6.40 -7.41
N GLY A 24 -12.01 -6.04 -6.48
CA GLY A 24 -13.43 -5.86 -6.78
C GLY A 24 -13.66 -4.79 -7.86
N PHE A 25 -12.94 -3.67 -7.78
CA PHE A 25 -12.98 -2.62 -8.80
C PHE A 25 -12.49 -3.11 -10.16
N VAL A 26 -11.34 -3.80 -10.22
CA VAL A 26 -10.80 -4.35 -11.48
C VAL A 26 -11.76 -5.36 -12.10
N VAL A 27 -12.34 -6.24 -11.29
CA VAL A 27 -13.34 -7.23 -11.76
C VAL A 27 -14.58 -6.51 -12.30
N ALA A 28 -15.11 -5.53 -11.56
CA ALA A 28 -16.28 -4.76 -12.01
C ALA A 28 -16.03 -4.03 -13.33
N GLU A 29 -14.86 -3.40 -13.49
CA GLU A 29 -14.45 -2.74 -14.74
C GLU A 29 -14.30 -3.74 -15.90
N ALA A 30 -13.75 -4.93 -15.65
CA ALA A 30 -13.59 -5.97 -16.67
C ALA A 30 -14.93 -6.47 -17.27
N PHE A 31 -16.03 -6.34 -16.52
CA PHE A 31 -17.38 -6.68 -16.99
C PHE A 31 -18.09 -5.52 -17.71
N ARG A 32 -17.51 -4.31 -17.78
CA ARG A 32 -18.13 -3.18 -18.49
C ARG A 32 -17.99 -3.37 -20.00
N PRO A 33 -19.08 -3.25 -20.79
CA PRO A 33 -19.06 -3.46 -22.24
C PRO A 33 -18.09 -2.54 -22.99
N ASP A 34 -17.88 -1.34 -22.45
CA ASP A 34 -17.06 -0.30 -23.08
C ASP A 34 -15.62 -0.24 -22.52
N PHE A 35 -15.23 -1.19 -21.66
CA PHE A 35 -13.90 -1.17 -21.05
C PHE A 35 -12.82 -1.45 -22.09
N LYS A 36 -11.99 -0.44 -22.33
CA LYS A 36 -10.80 -0.54 -23.19
C LYS A 36 -9.58 -0.07 -22.39
N PRO A 37 -8.80 -1.00 -21.82
CA PRO A 37 -7.62 -0.63 -21.06
C PRO A 37 -6.61 0.04 -22.00
N VAL A 38 -6.05 1.17 -21.54
CA VAL A 38 -4.94 1.84 -22.24
C VAL A 38 -3.63 1.45 -21.58
N ALA A 39 -2.50 1.68 -22.28
CA ALA A 39 -1.17 1.33 -21.78
C ALA A 39 -0.89 1.87 -20.35
N ALA A 40 -1.37 3.08 -20.05
CA ALA A 40 -1.23 3.70 -18.73
C ALA A 40 -1.95 2.90 -17.62
N THR A 41 -3.08 2.26 -17.91
CA THR A 41 -3.84 1.43 -16.97
C THR A 41 -3.02 0.21 -16.52
N TYR A 42 -2.30 -0.43 -17.43
CA TYR A 42 -1.43 -1.57 -17.10
C TYR A 42 -0.26 -1.15 -16.22
N LEU A 43 0.36 0.00 -16.52
CA LEU A 43 1.45 0.54 -15.72
C LEU A 43 0.98 0.87 -14.29
N GLN A 44 -0.17 1.54 -14.16
CA GLN A 44 -0.78 1.84 -12.85
C GLN A 44 -1.11 0.56 -12.06
N ALA A 45 -1.69 -0.45 -12.71
CA ALA A 45 -1.97 -1.73 -12.08
C ALA A 45 -0.70 -2.44 -11.61
N ALA A 46 0.38 -2.40 -12.40
CA ALA A 46 1.67 -2.94 -12.01
C ALA A 46 2.24 -2.24 -10.76
N MET A 47 2.11 -0.91 -10.67
CA MET A 47 2.57 -0.18 -9.48
C MET A 47 1.75 -0.51 -8.24
N LEU A 48 0.42 -0.68 -8.37
CA LEU A 48 -0.40 -1.16 -7.26
C LEU A 48 -0.07 -2.59 -6.85
N ALA A 49 0.29 -3.46 -7.79
CA ALA A 49 0.80 -4.79 -7.46
C ALA A 49 2.07 -4.72 -6.58
N VAL A 50 2.98 -3.77 -6.85
CA VAL A 50 4.14 -3.51 -5.98
C VAL A 50 3.70 -3.08 -4.58
N VAL A 51 2.67 -2.22 -4.47
CA VAL A 51 2.10 -1.82 -3.18
C VAL A 51 1.61 -3.02 -2.38
N PHE A 52 0.79 -3.87 -2.99
CA PHE A 52 0.20 -5.03 -2.33
C PHE A 52 1.24 -6.10 -1.97
N CYS A 53 2.29 -6.27 -2.80
CA CYS A 53 3.48 -7.04 -2.43
C CYS A 53 4.15 -6.47 -1.18
N GLY A 54 4.25 -5.15 -1.07
CA GLY A 54 4.69 -4.46 0.14
C GLY A 54 3.85 -4.83 1.36
N TYR A 55 2.52 -4.85 1.25
CA TYR A 55 1.65 -5.24 2.36
C TYR A 55 1.86 -6.69 2.79
N ALA A 56 1.96 -7.61 1.82
CA ALA A 56 2.18 -9.03 2.09
C ALA A 56 3.55 -9.28 2.75
N ILE A 57 4.60 -8.59 2.29
CA ILE A 57 5.94 -8.66 2.88
C ILE A 57 5.93 -8.04 4.30
N GLY A 58 5.19 -6.93 4.46
CA GLY A 58 5.03 -6.21 5.72
C GLY A 58 4.58 -7.11 6.87
N TRP A 59 3.74 -8.10 6.58
CA TRP A 59 3.26 -9.06 7.58
C TRP A 59 4.38 -9.77 8.34
N LYS A 60 5.46 -10.17 7.64
CA LYS A 60 6.64 -10.80 8.26
C LYS A 60 7.78 -9.82 8.50
N ARG A 61 7.86 -8.74 7.71
CA ARG A 61 8.97 -7.78 7.70
C ARG A 61 8.41 -6.36 7.56
N ALA A 62 7.93 -5.81 8.67
CA ALA A 62 7.24 -4.52 8.72
C ALA A 62 8.04 -3.39 8.03
N LEU A 63 9.33 -3.25 8.34
CA LEU A 63 10.18 -2.22 7.71
C LEU A 63 10.22 -2.34 6.18
N LEU A 64 10.52 -3.53 5.67
CA LEU A 64 10.68 -3.76 4.23
C LEU A 64 9.34 -3.61 3.50
N GLY A 65 8.25 -4.12 4.08
CA GLY A 65 6.92 -3.98 3.50
C GLY A 65 6.43 -2.54 3.51
N GLY A 66 6.70 -1.80 4.59
CA GLY A 66 6.43 -0.37 4.70
C GLY A 66 7.13 0.43 3.61
N VAL A 67 8.45 0.26 3.45
CA VAL A 67 9.22 0.94 2.39
C VAL A 67 8.70 0.56 1.00
N LEU A 68 8.53 -0.74 0.72
CA LEU A 68 8.12 -1.19 -0.61
C LEU A 68 6.74 -0.67 -0.98
N SER A 69 5.79 -0.65 -0.04
CA SER A 69 4.45 -0.12 -0.28
C SER A 69 4.43 1.39 -0.52
N LEU A 70 5.25 2.17 0.20
CA LEU A 70 5.39 3.60 -0.06
C LEU A 70 6.04 3.88 -1.42
N VAL A 71 7.09 3.14 -1.78
CA VAL A 71 7.73 3.24 -3.10
C VAL A 71 6.74 2.90 -4.21
N GLY A 72 6.00 1.80 -4.08
CA GLY A 72 4.94 1.44 -5.03
C GLY A 72 3.87 2.52 -5.16
N THR A 73 3.48 3.15 -4.04
CA THR A 73 2.48 4.22 -4.03
C THR A 73 3.01 5.47 -4.73
N ALA A 74 4.26 5.87 -4.47
CA ALA A 74 4.90 6.98 -5.17
C ALA A 74 5.00 6.72 -6.68
N LEU A 75 5.40 5.50 -7.07
CA LEU A 75 5.48 5.11 -8.47
C LEU A 75 4.10 5.06 -9.14
N PHE A 76 3.04 4.69 -8.42
CA PHE A 76 1.67 4.77 -8.92
C PHE A 76 1.27 6.21 -9.28
N PHE A 77 1.59 7.18 -8.42
CA PHE A 77 1.35 8.60 -8.72
C PHE A 77 2.18 9.07 -9.92
N ILE A 78 3.46 8.69 -9.99
CA ILE A 78 4.33 9.00 -11.14
C ILE A 78 3.73 8.40 -12.43
N ALA A 79 3.32 7.13 -12.41
CA ALA A 79 2.66 6.47 -13.54
C ALA A 79 1.38 7.20 -13.97
N SER A 80 0.64 7.77 -13.02
CA SER A 80 -0.61 8.50 -13.27
C SER A 80 -0.38 9.82 -14.01
N LEU A 81 0.81 10.42 -13.90
CA LEU A 81 1.18 11.63 -14.67
C LEU A 81 1.28 11.34 -16.18
N TYR A 82 1.54 10.10 -16.58
CA TYR A 82 1.65 9.71 -17.99
C TYR A 82 0.29 9.35 -18.63
N GLY A 83 -0.80 9.24 -17.85
CA GLY A 83 -2.10 8.72 -18.29
C GLY A 83 -3.11 9.76 -18.80
N GLY A 84 -2.79 11.06 -18.83
CA GLY A 84 -3.73 12.13 -19.19
C GLY A 84 -4.76 12.46 -18.09
N THR A 85 -5.64 13.44 -18.36
CA THR A 85 -6.54 14.05 -17.36
C THR A 85 -7.52 13.09 -16.68
N ALA A 86 -7.97 12.03 -17.38
CA ALA A 86 -8.86 11.01 -16.79
C ALA A 86 -8.15 10.14 -15.74
N ALA A 87 -6.85 9.87 -15.89
CA ALA A 87 -6.05 9.15 -14.91
C ALA A 87 -5.73 10.02 -13.68
N GLN A 88 -5.69 11.35 -13.84
CA GLN A 88 -5.49 12.29 -12.73
C GLN A 88 -6.68 12.32 -11.78
N VAL A 89 -7.93 12.24 -12.27
CA VAL A 89 -9.13 12.24 -11.42
C VAL A 89 -9.21 11.01 -10.50
N VAL A 90 -8.75 9.84 -10.96
CA VAL A 90 -8.66 8.62 -10.12
C VAL A 90 -7.52 8.71 -9.10
N ALA A 91 -6.46 9.45 -9.42
CA ALA A 91 -5.33 9.68 -8.53
C ALA A 91 -5.64 10.64 -7.37
N GLU A 92 -6.61 11.56 -7.51
CA GLU A 92 -6.73 12.72 -6.63
C GLU A 92 -7.41 12.53 -5.26
N SER A 93 -7.98 11.37 -4.90
CA SER A 93 -8.55 11.23 -3.53
C SER A 93 -8.40 9.85 -2.86
N PRO A 94 -8.71 8.70 -3.50
CA PRO A 94 -8.63 7.41 -2.80
C PRO A 94 -7.21 6.81 -2.81
N ALA A 95 -6.39 7.16 -3.80
CA ALA A 95 -5.10 6.50 -4.01
C ALA A 95 -4.09 6.76 -2.88
N MET A 96 -4.21 7.88 -2.16
CA MET A 96 -3.39 8.15 -0.97
C MET A 96 -3.63 7.12 0.15
N LEU A 97 -4.80 6.47 0.19
CA LEU A 97 -5.09 5.43 1.17
C LEU A 97 -4.16 4.22 1.01
N PHE A 98 -3.61 4.00 -0.19
CA PHE A 98 -2.63 2.94 -0.43
C PHE A 98 -1.30 3.18 0.32
N ALA A 99 -1.00 4.40 0.77
CA ALA A 99 0.17 4.66 1.61
C ALA A 99 -0.06 4.27 3.08
N VAL A 100 -1.32 4.24 3.55
CA VAL A 100 -1.66 4.12 4.97
C VAL A 100 -1.10 2.84 5.60
N PRO A 101 -1.29 1.63 5.03
CA PRO A 101 -0.69 0.43 5.60
C PRO A 101 0.84 0.48 5.63
N GLY A 102 1.45 1.13 4.64
CA GLY A 102 2.90 1.31 4.56
C GLY A 102 3.44 2.13 5.73
N PHE A 103 2.81 3.27 6.02
CA PHE A 103 3.15 4.08 7.19
C PHE A 103 2.94 3.32 8.51
N MET A 104 1.83 2.59 8.64
CA MET A 104 1.56 1.81 9.84
C MET A 104 2.60 0.71 10.07
N TYR A 105 3.05 0.03 9.01
CA TYR A 105 4.16 -0.93 9.11
C TYR A 105 5.48 -0.27 9.49
N LEU A 106 5.80 0.93 8.97
CA LEU A 106 7.01 1.65 9.38
C LEU A 106 6.94 2.09 10.84
N LEU A 107 5.80 2.60 11.30
CA LEU A 107 5.61 2.98 12.70
C LEU A 107 5.70 1.75 13.62
N SER A 108 5.09 0.63 13.24
CA SER A 108 5.23 -0.65 13.95
C SER A 108 6.69 -1.05 14.10
N ALA A 109 7.47 -0.99 13.00
CA ALA A 109 8.90 -1.30 13.04
C ALA A 109 9.68 -0.34 13.94
N HIS A 110 9.36 0.95 13.91
CA HIS A 110 10.01 1.97 14.75
C HIS A 110 9.75 1.73 16.24
N TYR A 111 8.49 1.56 16.64
CA TYR A 111 8.13 1.29 18.03
C TYR A 111 8.69 -0.06 18.53
N GLY A 112 8.70 -1.09 17.67
CA GLY A 112 9.32 -2.37 17.99
C GLY A 112 10.84 -2.26 18.23
N ALA A 113 11.54 -1.43 17.45
CA ALA A 113 12.98 -1.20 17.63
C ALA A 113 13.28 -0.43 18.94
N ALA A 114 12.51 0.61 19.25
CA ALA A 114 12.69 1.43 20.45
C ALA A 114 12.56 0.59 21.75
N LYS A 115 11.59 -0.32 21.81
CA LYS A 115 11.41 -1.22 22.95
C LYS A 115 12.61 -2.16 23.14
N LYS A 116 13.16 -2.67 22.03
CA LYS A 116 14.32 -3.57 22.08
C LYS A 116 15.55 -2.87 22.65
N SER A 117 15.77 -1.60 22.33
CA SER A 117 16.88 -0.81 22.91
C SER A 117 16.72 -0.52 24.40
N GLU A 118 15.50 -0.23 24.87
CA GLU A 118 15.23 0.00 26.29
C GLU A 118 15.52 -1.26 27.12
N THR A 119 15.09 -2.42 26.63
CA THR A 119 15.32 -3.71 27.29
C THR A 119 16.81 -4.07 27.34
N ALA A 120 17.56 -3.78 26.27
CA ALA A 120 19.00 -4.07 26.20
C ALA A 120 19.85 -3.12 27.06
N GLY A 121 19.35 -1.94 27.43
CA GLY A 121 20.03 -1.02 28.35
C GLY A 121 19.82 -1.33 29.84
N MET A 122 18.86 -2.22 30.16
CA MET A 122 18.55 -2.63 31.54
C MET A 122 19.25 -3.93 31.97
N THR A 123 19.88 -4.64 31.04
CA THR A 123 20.63 -5.90 31.26
C THR A 123 22.13 -5.67 31.25
#